data_AF-W7B2N1-F1
#
_entry.id   AF-W7B2N1-F1
#
_cell.length_a   1.000
_cell.length_b   1.000
_cell.length_c   1.000
_cell.angle_alpha   90.00
_cell.angle_beta   90.00
_cell.angle_gamma   90.00
#
_symmetry.space_group_name_H-M   'P 1'
#
loop_
_entity.id
_entity.type
_entity.pdbx_description
1 polymer ?
#
loop_
_entity_poly.entity_id
_entity_poly.type
_entity_poly.pdbx_seq_one_letter_code
_entity_poly.pdbx_strand_id
1 'polypeptide(L)'
;MGWGSIIGQQYMVAANQVAKSIVSLIVGILVSIALSFLLIPSYGALGAAISSVAGEAVIAIAQIIMIRKSLQIHLFKETAGYVIAALVMVVAGFGMGMLIKGAFYSMCVQIATAVVVYAIFMILIKPAPVRVLMDKFKNRN
;
A
#
# COMPACT_ATOMS: atom_id res chain seq x y z
N MET A 1 7.86 1.48 -3.61
CA MET A 1 8.66 2.05 -2.51
C MET A 1 7.82 2.48 -1.29
N GLY A 2 6.66 1.85 -1.03
CA GLY A 2 5.67 2.36 -0.06
C GLY A 2 5.86 1.83 1.36
N TRP A 3 5.76 0.51 1.51
CA TRP A 3 5.72 -0.15 2.83
C TRP A 3 7.08 -0.14 3.51
N GLY A 4 8.14 -0.42 2.75
CA GLY A 4 9.53 -0.48 3.23
C GLY A 4 10.02 0.85 3.85
N SER A 5 9.53 1.96 3.29
CA SER A 5 9.90 3.32 3.70
C SER A 5 9.17 3.74 4.97
N ILE A 6 7.85 3.56 5.05
CA ILE A 6 7.07 3.97 6.22
C ILE A 6 7.51 3.17 7.46
N ILE A 7 7.59 1.85 7.33
CA ILE A 7 7.91 0.98 8.46
C ILE A 7 9.40 1.11 8.83
N GLY A 8 10.27 1.03 7.84
CA GLY A 8 11.72 1.04 8.06
C GLY A 8 12.29 2.40 8.45
N GLN A 9 11.84 3.49 7.82
CA GLN A 9 12.37 4.83 8.06
C GLN A 9 11.59 5.61 9.11
N GLN A 10 10.26 5.45 9.21
CA GLN A 10 9.48 6.27 10.15
C GLN A 10 9.28 5.55 11.48
N TYR A 11 8.96 4.26 11.47
CA TYR A 11 8.70 3.52 12.70
C TYR A 11 9.99 3.00 13.37
N MET A 12 10.86 2.32 12.62
CA MET A 12 12.05 1.69 13.20
C MET A 12 13.15 2.68 13.59
N VAL A 13 13.23 3.84 12.92
CA VAL A 13 14.13 4.93 13.32
C VAL A 13 13.67 5.55 14.64
N ALA A 14 12.37 5.85 14.78
CA ALA A 14 11.81 6.34 16.04
C ALA A 14 11.95 5.31 17.19
N ALA A 15 11.90 4.02 16.88
CA ALA A 15 12.07 2.94 17.85
C ALA A 15 13.55 2.55 18.13
N ASN A 16 14.52 3.29 17.60
CA ASN A 16 15.97 3.02 17.69
C ASN A 16 16.39 1.60 17.21
N GLN A 17 15.63 1.01 16.28
CA GLN A 17 15.87 -0.33 15.72
C GLN A 17 16.39 -0.27 14.27
N VAL A 18 17.13 0.78 13.91
CA VAL A 18 17.61 1.05 12.55
C VAL A 18 18.39 -0.14 11.96
N ALA A 19 19.24 -0.79 12.75
CA ALA A 19 20.05 -1.93 12.29
C ALA A 19 19.19 -3.08 11.74
N LYS A 20 18.04 -3.35 12.36
CA LYS A 20 17.11 -4.40 11.91
C LYS A 20 16.43 -4.04 10.58
N SER A 21 16.17 -2.75 10.37
CA SER A 21 15.61 -2.23 9.12
C SER A 21 16.59 -2.40 7.96
N ILE A 22 17.88 -2.09 8.21
CA ILE A 22 18.95 -2.24 7.23
C ILE A 22 19.13 -3.72 6.84
N VAL A 23 19.12 -4.65 7.81
CA VAL A 23 19.22 -6.09 7.51
C VAL A 23 18.08 -6.57 6.62
N SER A 24 16.83 -6.16 6.92
CA SER A 24 15.67 -6.50 6.08
C SER A 24 15.78 -5.93 4.66
N LEU A 25 16.32 -4.72 4.54
CA LEU A 25 16.54 -4.04 3.26
C LEU A 25 17.60 -4.74 2.42
N ILE A 26 18.71 -5.18 3.04
CA ILE A 26 19.76 -5.96 2.37
C ILE A 26 19.20 -7.30 1.87
N VAL A 27 18.45 -8.03 2.71
CA VAL A 27 17.85 -9.32 2.31
C VAL A 27 16.91 -9.12 1.12
N GLY A 28 16.06 -8.10 1.14
CA GLY A 28 15.15 -7.84 0.03
C GLY A 28 15.85 -7.41 -1.26
N ILE A 29 16.93 -6.62 -1.17
CA ILE A 29 17.75 -6.27 -2.34
C ILE A 29 18.41 -7.52 -2.93
N LEU A 30 18.94 -8.42 -2.10
CA LEU A 30 19.54 -9.66 -2.59
C LEU A 30 18.51 -10.52 -3.33
N VAL A 31 17.28 -10.61 -2.81
CA VAL A 31 16.19 -11.35 -3.47
C VAL A 31 15.76 -10.65 -4.77
N SER A 32 15.58 -9.32 -4.79
CA SER A 32 15.33 -8.56 -6.03
C SER A 32 16.41 -8.80 -7.07
N ILE A 33 17.68 -8.79 -6.69
CA ILE A 33 18.77 -8.98 -7.66
C ILE A 33 18.74 -10.42 -8.20
N ALA A 34 18.57 -11.41 -7.33
CA ALA A 34 18.47 -12.81 -7.74
C ALA A 34 17.30 -13.07 -8.70
N LEU A 35 16.11 -12.53 -8.38
CA LEU A 35 14.93 -12.64 -9.26
C LEU A 35 15.14 -11.89 -10.56
N SER A 36 15.79 -10.72 -10.56
CA SER A 36 16.08 -9.97 -11.77
C SER A 36 16.97 -10.78 -12.72
N PHE A 37 18.03 -11.40 -12.21
CA PHE A 37 18.90 -12.27 -13.01
C PHE A 37 18.16 -13.48 -13.60
N LEU A 38 17.17 -14.03 -12.90
CA LEU A 38 16.40 -15.18 -13.37
C LEU A 38 15.28 -14.80 -14.36
N LEU A 39 14.59 -13.69 -14.12
CA LEU A 39 13.40 -13.28 -14.89
C LEU A 39 13.72 -12.40 -16.09
N ILE A 40 14.81 -11.62 -16.08
CA ILE A 40 15.18 -10.76 -17.23
C ILE A 40 15.42 -11.58 -18.51
N PRO A 41 16.11 -12.74 -18.47
CA PRO A 41 16.32 -13.55 -19.67
C PRO A 41 15.03 -14.08 -20.30
N SER A 42 13.99 -14.37 -19.50
CA SER A 42 12.72 -14.91 -19.99
C SER A 42 11.66 -13.85 -20.31
N TYR A 43 11.65 -12.73 -19.58
CA TYR A 43 10.55 -11.75 -19.64
C TYR A 43 11.01 -10.31 -19.89
N GLY A 44 12.31 -10.06 -20.06
CA GLY A 44 12.88 -8.74 -20.34
C GLY A 44 12.42 -7.66 -19.35
N ALA A 45 11.79 -6.60 -19.87
CA ALA A 45 11.27 -5.48 -19.07
C ALA A 45 10.17 -5.89 -18.08
N LEU A 46 9.31 -6.85 -18.43
CA LEU A 46 8.30 -7.38 -17.50
C LEU A 46 8.95 -8.15 -16.36
N GLY A 47 10.04 -8.88 -16.65
CA GLY A 47 10.82 -9.59 -15.65
C GLY A 47 11.47 -8.66 -14.63
N ALA A 48 12.01 -7.53 -15.09
CA ALA A 48 12.55 -6.50 -14.20
C ALA A 48 11.48 -5.87 -13.30
N ALA A 49 10.28 -5.58 -13.84
CA ALA A 49 9.17 -5.04 -13.06
C ALA A 49 8.68 -6.03 -11.99
N ILE A 50 8.48 -7.30 -12.35
CA ILE A 50 8.06 -8.35 -11.42
C ILE A 50 9.09 -8.53 -10.31
N SER A 51 10.37 -8.57 -10.66
CA SER A 51 11.45 -8.70 -9.69
C SER A 51 11.49 -7.55 -8.68
N SER A 52 11.30 -6.30 -9.16
CA SER A 52 11.27 -5.12 -8.29
C SER A 52 10.10 -5.17 -7.29
N VAL A 53 8.91 -5.54 -7.76
CA VAL A 53 7.74 -5.69 -6.90
C VAL A 53 7.93 -6.84 -5.90
N ALA A 54 8.50 -7.96 -6.35
CA ALA A 54 8.73 -9.12 -5.52
C ALA A 54 9.71 -8.84 -4.39
N GLY A 55 10.85 -8.20 -4.66
CA GLY A 55 11.78 -7.91 -3.57
C GLY A 55 11.29 -6.78 -2.67
N GLU A 56 10.51 -5.82 -3.17
CA GLU A 56 9.83 -4.88 -2.27
C GLU A 56 8.83 -5.57 -1.35
N ALA A 57 8.09 -6.57 -1.85
CA ALA A 57 7.22 -7.40 -1.03
C ALA A 57 8.02 -8.18 0.02
N VAL A 58 9.20 -8.71 -0.32
CA VAL A 58 10.09 -9.39 0.63
C VAL A 58 10.57 -8.43 1.73
N ILE A 59 10.96 -7.20 1.39
CA ILE A 59 11.34 -6.17 2.38
C ILE A 59 10.16 -5.91 3.32
N ALA A 60 8.98 -5.67 2.77
CA ALA A 60 7.78 -5.37 3.56
C ALA A 60 7.43 -6.53 4.50
N ILE A 61 7.44 -7.78 4.01
CA ILE A 61 7.17 -8.97 4.81
C ILE A 61 8.22 -9.14 5.92
N ALA A 62 9.51 -8.99 5.60
CA ALA A 62 10.59 -9.08 6.59
C ALA A 62 10.41 -8.04 7.70
N GLN A 63 10.16 -6.77 7.35
CA GLN A 63 9.93 -5.71 8.32
C GLN A 63 8.68 -5.95 9.17
N ILE A 64 7.57 -6.43 8.58
CA ILE A 64 6.35 -6.81 9.30
C ILE A 64 6.65 -7.93 10.30
N ILE A 65 7.40 -8.97 9.91
CA ILE A 65 7.76 -10.08 10.79
C ILE A 65 8.61 -9.59 11.97
N MET A 66 9.53 -8.64 11.75
CA MET A 66 10.36 -8.09 12.82
C MET A 66 9.56 -7.27 13.84
N ILE A 67 8.55 -6.54 13.37
CA ILE A 67 7.71 -5.66 14.21
C ILE A 67 6.49 -6.40 14.77
N ARG A 68 6.20 -7.63 14.32
CA ARG A 68 5.04 -8.42 14.78
C ARG A 68 4.94 -8.58 16.30
N LYS A 69 6.07 -8.57 17.00
CA LYS A 69 6.11 -8.64 18.48
C LYS A 69 5.69 -7.32 19.15
N SER A 70 5.77 -6.21 18.44
CA SER A 70 5.39 -4.87 18.91
C SER A 70 4.03 -4.41 18.36
N LEU A 71 3.50 -5.09 17.33
CA LEU A 71 2.19 -4.82 16.73
C LEU A 71 1.07 -5.38 17.61
N GLN A 72 0.26 -4.51 18.19
CA GLN A 72 -0.97 -4.93 18.85
C GLN A 72 -2.01 -5.39 17.81
N ILE A 73 -2.62 -6.55 18.04
CA ILE A 73 -3.54 -7.26 17.13
C ILE A 73 -4.76 -6.37 16.74
N HIS A 74 -5.08 -5.35 17.54
CA HIS A 74 -6.18 -4.42 17.29
C HIS A 74 -6.03 -3.60 15.99
N LEU A 75 -4.80 -3.37 15.51
CA LEU A 75 -4.55 -2.66 14.25
C LEU A 75 -5.08 -3.42 13.04
N PHE A 76 -5.09 -4.76 13.07
CA PHE A 76 -5.56 -5.59 11.95
C PHE A 76 -7.08 -5.50 11.73
N LYS A 77 -7.87 -5.21 12.79
CA LYS A 77 -9.32 -5.02 12.66
C LYS A 77 -9.67 -3.77 11.87
N GLU A 78 -8.94 -2.67 12.07
CA GLU A 78 -9.15 -1.46 11.28
C GLU A 78 -8.67 -1.63 9.84
N THR A 79 -7.56 -2.37 9.62
CA THR A 79 -7.03 -2.67 8.27
C THR A 79 -8.06 -3.36 7.38
N ALA A 80 -8.88 -4.27 7.92
CA ALA A 80 -9.90 -4.98 7.14
C ALA A 80 -10.93 -4.03 6.48
N GLY A 81 -11.33 -2.95 7.18
CA GLY A 81 -12.22 -1.93 6.61
C GLY A 81 -11.59 -1.21 5.42
N TYR A 82 -10.30 -0.87 5.52
CA TYR A 82 -9.57 -0.24 4.41
C TYR A 82 -9.40 -1.15 3.20
N VAL A 83 -9.17 -2.45 3.42
CA VAL A 83 -9.07 -3.44 2.32
C VAL A 83 -10.40 -3.53 1.57
N ILE A 84 -11.53 -3.53 2.28
CA ILE A 84 -12.86 -3.56 1.65
C ILE A 84 -13.10 -2.27 0.84
N ALA A 85 -12.77 -1.10 1.39
CA ALA A 85 -12.89 0.17 0.66
C ALA A 85 -12.06 0.19 -0.62
N ALA A 86 -10.82 -0.31 -0.56
CA ALA A 86 -9.93 -0.41 -1.72
C ALA A 86 -10.50 -1.37 -2.78
N LEU A 87 -11.07 -2.50 -2.38
CA LEU A 87 -11.68 -3.46 -3.30
C LEU A 87 -12.89 -2.84 -4.02
N VAL A 88 -13.75 -2.13 -3.28
CA VAL A 88 -14.91 -1.44 -3.88
C VAL A 88 -14.47 -0.34 -4.86
N MET A 89 -13.42 0.41 -4.53
CA MET A 89 -12.84 1.41 -5.45
C MET A 89 -12.37 0.78 -6.77
N VAL A 90 -11.67 -0.35 -6.71
CA VAL A 90 -11.18 -1.06 -7.90
C VAL A 90 -12.35 -1.51 -8.77
N VAL A 91 -13.37 -2.13 -8.18
CA VAL A 91 -14.55 -2.61 -8.90
C VAL A 91 -15.30 -1.44 -9.57
N ALA A 92 -15.51 -0.35 -8.86
CA ALA A 92 -16.17 0.84 -9.41
C ALA A 92 -15.38 1.47 -10.56
N GLY A 93 -14.05 1.59 -10.42
CA GLY A 93 -13.18 2.14 -11.46
C GLY A 93 -13.12 1.28 -12.72
N PHE A 94 -13.01 -0.05 -12.58
CA PHE A 94 -13.02 -0.97 -13.72
C PHE A 94 -14.37 -0.97 -14.46
N GLY A 95 -15.49 -0.94 -13.71
CA GLY A 95 -16.82 -0.86 -14.30
C GLY A 95 -17.03 0.41 -15.14
N MET A 96 -16.57 1.56 -14.64
CA MET A 96 -16.67 2.84 -15.37
C MET A 96 -15.83 2.85 -16.65
N GLY A 97 -14.66 2.22 -16.63
CA GLY A 97 -13.75 2.21 -17.78
C GLY A 97 -14.22 1.37 -18.96
N MET A 98 -15.00 0.31 -18.69
CA MET A 98 -15.58 -0.53 -19.75
C MET A 98 -16.70 0.19 -20.52
N LEU A 99 -17.34 1.19 -19.92
CA LEU A 99 -18.48 1.92 -20.52
C LEU A 99 -18.05 3.06 -21.44
N ILE A 100 -16.83 3.59 -21.28
CA ILE A 100 -16.36 4.81 -21.97
C ILE A 100 -15.36 4.47 -23.07
N LYS A 101 -15.71 4.82 -24.31
CA LYS A 101 -14.83 4.66 -25.48
C LYS A 101 -13.91 5.89 -25.63
N GLY A 102 -12.65 5.72 -25.26
CA GLY A 102 -11.59 6.73 -25.45
C GLY A 102 -10.52 6.59 -24.37
N ALA A 103 -9.30 6.19 -24.73
CA ALA A 103 -8.26 5.81 -23.76
C ALA A 103 -7.95 6.92 -22.74
N PHE A 104 -7.78 8.17 -23.19
CA PHE A 104 -7.44 9.28 -22.30
C PHE A 104 -8.63 9.73 -21.44
N TYR A 105 -9.81 9.90 -22.04
CA TYR A 105 -11.01 10.34 -21.32
C TYR A 105 -11.51 9.29 -20.33
N SER A 106 -11.45 8.01 -20.70
CA SER A 106 -11.77 6.88 -19.82
C SER A 106 -10.84 6.87 -18.60
N MET A 107 -9.53 7.04 -18.78
CA MET A 107 -8.59 7.14 -17.67
C MET A 107 -8.91 8.29 -16.71
N CYS A 108 -9.20 9.49 -17.22
CA CYS A 108 -9.54 10.64 -16.38
C CYS A 108 -10.82 10.39 -15.56
N VAL A 109 -11.88 9.88 -16.19
CA VAL A 109 -13.16 9.61 -15.51
C VAL A 109 -13.04 8.45 -14.52
N GLN A 110 -12.27 7.42 -14.85
CA GLN A 110 -11.98 6.32 -13.93
C GLN A 110 -11.27 6.80 -12.67
N ILE A 111 -10.23 7.64 -12.81
CA ILE A 111 -9.49 8.19 -11.68
C ILE A 111 -10.41 9.07 -10.82
N ALA A 112 -11.16 9.98 -11.44
CA ALA A 112 -12.09 10.86 -10.73
C ALA A 112 -13.16 10.06 -9.96
N THR A 113 -13.75 9.05 -10.60
CA THR A 113 -14.78 8.19 -9.98
C THR A 113 -14.19 7.38 -8.84
N ALA A 114 -13.01 6.79 -9.03
CA ALA A 114 -12.34 6.01 -7.99
C ALA A 114 -12.02 6.85 -6.75
N VAL A 115 -11.55 8.10 -6.94
CA VAL A 115 -11.29 9.04 -5.84
C VAL A 115 -12.57 9.36 -5.06
N VAL A 116 -13.66 9.67 -5.76
CA VAL A 116 -14.95 10.00 -5.12
C VAL A 116 -15.51 8.81 -4.36
N VAL A 117 -15.53 7.62 -4.97
CA VAL A 117 -16.00 6.39 -4.33
C VAL A 117 -15.17 6.06 -3.11
N TYR A 118 -13.84 6.14 -3.20
CA TYR A 118 -12.96 5.88 -2.06
C TYR A 118 -13.21 6.87 -0.91
N ALA A 119 -13.36 8.17 -1.20
CA ALA A 119 -13.65 9.19 -0.19
C ALA A 119 -14.98 8.93 0.52
N ILE A 120 -16.04 8.59 -0.21
CA ILE A 120 -17.36 8.26 0.35
C ILE A 120 -17.27 7.03 1.26
N PHE A 121 -16.62 5.96 0.81
CA PHE A 121 -16.47 4.73 1.60
C PHE A 121 -15.63 4.97 2.86
N MET A 122 -14.59 5.79 2.78
CA MET A 122 -13.75 6.14 3.93
C MET A 122 -14.54 6.92 4.99
N ILE A 123 -15.45 7.82 4.57
CA ILE A 123 -16.37 8.54 5.48
C ILE A 123 -17.40 7.58 6.08
N LEU A 124 -17.91 6.60 5.32
CA LEU A 124 -18.90 5.63 5.79
C LEU A 124 -18.31 4.66 6.85
N ILE A 125 -17.10 4.15 6.59
CA ILE A 125 -16.41 3.21 7.48
C ILE A 125 -15.99 3.88 8.80
N LYS A 126 -15.80 5.22 8.80
CA LYS A 126 -15.36 6.01 9.95
C LYS A 126 -14.22 5.33 10.72
N PRO A 127 -13.08 5.02 10.08
CA PRO A 127 -11.94 4.50 10.83
C PRO A 127 -11.45 5.55 11.84
N ALA A 128 -10.75 5.12 12.88
CA ALA A 128 -10.31 5.99 13.99
C ALA A 128 -9.75 7.37 13.57
N PRO A 129 -8.88 7.51 12.55
CA PRO A 129 -8.37 8.82 12.13
C PRO A 129 -9.44 9.75 11.54
N VAL A 130 -10.45 9.22 10.84
CA VAL A 130 -11.54 10.03 10.27
C VAL A 130 -12.42 10.59 11.37
N ARG A 131 -12.68 9.81 12.43
CA ARG A 131 -13.44 10.27 13.60
C ARG A 131 -12.72 11.41 14.32
N VAL A 132 -11.40 11.27 14.55
CA VAL A 132 -10.57 12.31 15.18
C VAL A 132 -10.57 13.60 14.36
N LEU A 133 -10.50 13.52 13.03
CA LEU A 133 -10.60 14.69 12.16
C LEU A 133 -11.98 15.35 12.24
N MET A 134 -13.04 14.56 12.22
CA MET A 134 -14.42 15.08 12.29
C MET A 134 -14.71 15.72 13.66
N ASP A 135 -14.17 15.16 14.74
CA ASP A 135 -14.26 15.74 16.08
C ASP A 135 -13.42 17.02 16.22
N LYS A 136 -12.24 17.10 15.59
CA LYS A 136 -11.48 18.36 15.53
C LYS A 136 -12.21 19.46 14.77
N PHE A 137 -12.93 19.13 13.70
CA PHE A 137 -13.75 20.11 12.98
C PHE A 137 -15.00 20.50 13.77
N LYS A 138 -15.61 19.55 14.48
CA LYS A 138 -16.80 19.79 15.30
C LYS A 138 -16.51 20.58 16.58
N ASN A 139 -15.33 20.41 17.18
CA ASN A 139 -14.92 21.08 18.41
C ASN A 139 -14.21 22.44 18.18
N ARG A 140 -14.19 22.92 16.93
CA ARG A 140 -13.66 24.23 16.53
C ARG A 140 -14.77 25.23 16.14
N ASN A 141 -16.03 24.79 16.18
CA ASN A 141 -17.24 25.61 16.17
C ASN A 141 -17.87 25.60 17.56
#